data_AF-A0A5M8B8I4-F1
#
_entry.id   AF-A0A5M8B8I4-F1
#
_cell.length_a   1.000
_cell.length_b   1.000
_cell.length_c   1.000
_cell.angle_alpha   90.00
_cell.angle_beta   90.00
_cell.angle_gamma   90.00
#
_symmetry.space_group_name_H-M   'P 1'
#
loop_
_entity.id
_entity.type
_entity.pdbx_description
1 polymer ?
#
loop_
_entity_poly.entity_id
_entity_poly.type
_entity_poly.pdbx_seq_one_letter_code
_entity_poly.pdbx_strand_id
1 'polypeptide(L)'
;MAKRERPARALQDEVSRRIQRLDEIVDEGLKVRVPVPQPHPRDARGRNWDMQGFGHVRGHERAIRAVVDKVRDEFDLSDNPAAPTDPFAPAS
;
A
#
# COMPACT_ATOMS: atom_id res chain seq x y z
N MET A 1 13.03 13.01 0.76
CA MET A 1 13.35 11.66 1.25
C MET A 1 13.33 10.72 0.05
N ALA A 2 14.35 9.89 -0.15
CA ALA A 2 14.27 8.83 -1.15
C ALA A 2 13.22 7.81 -0.69
N LYS A 3 12.35 7.36 -1.60
CA LYS A 3 11.37 6.31 -1.30
C LYS A 3 12.10 5.01 -1.03
N ARG A 4 11.53 4.19 -0.13
CA ARG A 4 12.05 2.86 0.21
C ARG A 4 11.20 1.80 -0.47
N GLU A 5 11.82 0.78 -1.04
CA GLU A 5 11.08 -0.30 -1.68
C GLU A 5 10.69 -1.38 -0.67
N ARG A 6 9.46 -1.91 -0.76
CA ARG A 6 8.96 -2.98 0.12
C ARG A 6 8.07 -3.97 -0.63
N PRO A 7 8.12 -5.27 -0.27
CA PRO A 7 7.25 -6.27 -0.87
C PRO A 7 5.80 -6.07 -0.41
N ALA A 8 4.85 -6.64 -1.16
CA ALA A 8 3.42 -6.43 -0.94
C ALA A 8 2.98 -6.74 0.49
N ARG A 9 3.47 -7.84 1.08
CA ARG A 9 3.15 -8.22 2.45
C ARG A 9 3.66 -7.19 3.48
N ALA A 10 4.88 -6.70 3.31
CA ALA A 10 5.45 -5.71 4.22
C ALA A 10 4.71 -4.36 4.15
N LEU A 11 4.20 -3.99 2.97
CA LEU A 11 3.33 -2.82 2.80
C LEU A 11 1.96 -3.04 3.45
N GLN A 12 1.36 -4.21 3.27
CA GLN A 12 0.09 -4.56 3.91
C GLN A 12 0.19 -4.50 5.43
N ASP A 13 1.24 -5.09 6.01
CA ASP A 13 1.48 -5.07 7.45
C ASP A 13 1.75 -3.65 7.96
N GLU A 14 2.46 -2.82 7.20
CA GLU A 14 2.73 -1.42 7.55
C GLU A 14 1.46 -0.57 7.55
N VAL A 15 0.63 -0.68 6.51
CA VAL A 15 -0.67 0.00 6.44
C VAL A 15 -1.58 -0.47 7.58
N SER A 16 -1.64 -1.78 7.84
CA SER A 16 -2.41 -2.34 8.95
C SER A 16 -1.97 -1.77 10.29
N ARG A 17 -0.67 -1.77 10.60
CA ARG A 17 -0.14 -1.19 11.85
C ARG A 17 -0.50 0.28 12.02
N ARG A 18 -0.47 1.07 10.94
CA ARG A 18 -0.78 2.51 11.00
C ARG A 18 -2.27 2.77 11.17
N ILE A 19 -3.13 2.03 10.47
CA ILE A 19 -4.59 2.14 10.61
C ILE A 19 -5.03 1.74 12.03
N GLN A 20 -4.49 0.64 12.55
CA GLN A 20 -4.83 0.13 13.89
C GLN A 20 -4.32 1.03 15.03
N ARG A 21 -3.58 2.09 14.72
CA ARG A 21 -3.12 3.12 15.67
C ARG A 21 -3.84 4.46 15.50
N LEU A 22 -4.79 4.56 14.58
CA LEU A 22 -5.64 5.75 14.49
C LEU A 22 -6.53 5.78 15.73
N ASP A 23 -6.55 6.92 16.42
CA ASP A 23 -7.31 7.08 17.67
C ASP A 23 -8.78 6.65 17.48
N GLU A 24 -9.41 7.07 16.38
CA GLU A 24 -10.77 6.67 16.00
C GLU A 24 -10.98 5.14 15.94
N ILE A 25 -10.00 4.41 15.38
CA ILE A 25 -10.07 2.95 15.24
C ILE A 25 -9.82 2.25 16.58
N VAL A 26 -8.91 2.81 17.38
CA VAL A 26 -8.57 2.30 18.73
C VAL A 26 -9.74 2.49 19.68
N ASP A 27 -10.34 3.68 19.70
CA ASP A 27 -11.45 4.06 20.57
C ASP A 27 -12.71 3.21 20.29
N GLU A 28 -12.95 2.89 19.02
CA GLU A 28 -14.07 2.03 18.60
C GLU A 28 -13.74 0.53 18.63
N GLY A 29 -12.48 0.15 18.92
CA GLY A 29 -12.03 -1.24 18.94
C GLY A 29 -12.15 -1.96 17.59
N LEU A 30 -12.10 -1.21 16.48
CA LEU A 30 -12.38 -1.71 15.14
C LEU A 30 -11.20 -2.49 14.55
N LYS A 31 -11.47 -3.71 14.09
CA LYS A 31 -10.49 -4.50 13.31
C LYS A 31 -10.67 -4.30 11.81
N VAL A 32 -10.04 -3.24 11.29
CA VAL A 32 -10.01 -2.97 9.85
C VAL A 32 -9.28 -4.08 9.09
N ARG A 33 -9.94 -4.63 8.06
CA ARG A 33 -9.33 -5.59 7.14
C ARG A 33 -8.61 -4.83 6.02
N VAL A 34 -7.28 -4.92 6.01
CA VAL A 34 -6.43 -4.27 5.00
C VAL A 34 -6.27 -5.18 3.78
N PRO A 35 -6.60 -4.71 2.56
CA PRO A 35 -6.43 -5.46 1.33
C PRO A 35 -4.95 -5.59 0.94
N VAL A 36 -4.66 -6.47 -0.02
CA VAL A 36 -3.33 -6.58 -0.61
C VAL A 36 -3.08 -5.34 -1.49
N PRO A 37 -1.88 -4.73 -1.46
CA PRO A 37 -1.56 -3.63 -2.36
C PRO A 37 -1.57 -4.09 -3.81
N GLN A 38 -2.24 -3.34 -4.67
CA GLN A 38 -2.34 -3.60 -6.10
C GLN A 38 -1.33 -2.73 -6.85
N PRO A 39 -0.47 -3.32 -7.69
CA PRO A 39 0.47 -2.58 -8.53
C PRO A 39 -0.28 -1.74 -9.58
N HIS A 40 0.26 -0.57 -9.91
CA HIS A 40 -0.19 0.25 -11.03
C HIS A 40 0.96 1.04 -11.67
N PRO A 41 0.82 1.51 -12.93
CA PRO A 41 1.81 2.41 -13.54
C PRO A 41 2.05 3.65 -12.69
N ARG A 42 3.29 4.12 -12.59
CA ARG A 42 3.62 5.26 -11.73
C ARG A 42 2.72 6.47 -12.03
N ASP A 43 2.04 6.97 -11.01
CA ASP A 43 1.17 8.14 -11.15
C ASP A 43 1.97 9.45 -11.19
N ALA A 44 1.28 10.60 -11.30
CA ALA A 44 1.92 11.92 -11.32
C ALA A 44 2.74 12.23 -10.04
N ARG A 45 2.53 11.48 -8.95
CA ARG A 45 3.29 11.58 -7.69
C ARG A 45 4.39 10.51 -7.60
N GLY A 46 4.61 9.76 -8.68
CA GLY A 46 5.60 8.68 -8.77
C GLY A 46 5.25 7.46 -7.92
N ARG A 47 3.99 7.23 -7.56
CA ARG A 47 3.56 6.06 -6.74
C ARG A 47 3.17 4.91 -7.66
N ASN A 48 3.57 3.67 -7.33
CA ASN A 48 3.37 2.49 -8.20
C ASN A 48 2.40 1.42 -7.65
N TRP A 49 1.65 1.74 -6.60
CA TRP A 49 0.66 0.82 -6.02
C TRP A 49 -0.46 1.59 -5.31
N ASP A 50 -1.61 0.95 -5.15
CA ASP A 50 -2.74 1.46 -4.36
C ASP A 50 -3.46 0.32 -3.62
N MET A 51 -4.31 0.66 -2.64
CA MET A 51 -5.16 -0.26 -1.90
C MET A 51 -6.61 0.23 -1.93
N GLN A 52 -7.52 -0.67 -2.30
CA GLN A 52 -8.97 -0.40 -2.36
C GLN A 52 -9.74 -1.58 -1.75
N GLY A 53 -10.98 -1.31 -1.31
CA GLY A 53 -11.84 -2.36 -0.74
C GLY A 53 -11.51 -2.73 0.70
N PHE A 54 -11.16 -1.74 1.54
CA PHE A 54 -11.00 -1.98 2.97
C PHE A 54 -12.33 -2.46 3.59
N GLY A 55 -12.26 -3.48 4.42
CA GLY A 55 -13.43 -4.04 5.12
C GLY A 55 -13.60 -3.41 6.51
N HIS A 56 -14.86 -3.20 6.91
CA HIS A 56 -15.24 -2.64 8.22
C HIS A 56 -14.72 -1.21 8.46
N VAL A 57 -14.92 -0.32 7.49
CA VAL A 57 -14.36 1.06 7.51
C VAL A 57 -15.39 2.17 7.42
N ARG A 58 -16.69 1.86 7.54
CA ARG A 58 -17.75 2.88 7.42
C ARG A 58 -17.52 3.98 8.46
N GLY A 59 -17.31 5.22 8.00
CA GLY A 59 -17.04 6.38 8.86
C GLY A 59 -15.56 6.79 8.93
N HIS A 60 -14.63 5.89 8.56
CA HIS A 60 -13.18 6.11 8.65
C HIS A 60 -12.46 6.08 7.30
N GLU A 61 -13.20 6.04 6.18
CA GLU A 61 -12.64 5.90 4.83
C GLU A 61 -11.60 6.98 4.54
N ARG A 62 -11.85 8.22 5.00
CA ARG A 62 -10.94 9.35 4.80
C ARG A 62 -9.66 9.22 5.63
N ALA A 63 -9.76 8.84 6.89
CA ALA A 63 -8.60 8.63 7.76
C ALA A 63 -7.72 7.49 7.24
N ILE A 64 -8.35 6.39 6.81
CA ILE A 64 -7.67 5.25 6.21
C ILE A 64 -7.01 5.63 4.89
N ARG A 65 -7.68 6.42 4.04
CA ARG A 65 -7.10 6.89 2.78
C ARG A 65 -5.86 7.75 3.02
N ALA A 66 -5.89 8.63 4.02
CA ALA A 66 -4.74 9.44 4.40
C ALA A 66 -3.54 8.58 4.83
N VAL A 67 -3.79 7.50 5.59
CA VAL A 67 -2.74 6.54 5.94
C VAL A 67 -2.16 5.87 4.69
N VAL A 68 -3.01 5.37 3.79
CA VAL A 68 -2.56 4.73 2.54
C VAL A 68 -1.72 5.70 1.71
N ASP A 69 -2.20 6.92 1.47
CA ASP A 69 -1.49 7.91 0.67
C ASP A 69 -0.12 8.26 1.28
N LYS A 70 -0.03 8.37 2.61
CA LYS A 70 1.25 8.59 3.30
C LYS A 70 2.22 7.41 3.10
N VAL A 71 1.74 6.17 3.20
CA VAL A 71 2.60 4.99 2.97
C VAL A 71 3.03 4.91 1.51
N ARG A 72 2.16 5.27 0.55
CA ARG A 72 2.52 5.34 -0.88
C ARG A 72 3.55 6.44 -1.19
N ASP A 73 3.56 7.52 -0.41
CA ASP A 73 4.56 8.58 -0.52
C ASP A 73 5.92 8.18 0.06
N GLU A 74 5.93 7.28 1.06
CA GLU A 74 7.15 6.80 1.72
C GLU A 74 7.76 5.55 1.05
N PHE A 75 6.91 4.68 0.48
CA PHE A 75 7.32 3.37 -0.02
C PHE A 75 6.78 3.06 -1.41
N ASP A 76 7.63 2.43 -2.21
CA ASP A 76 7.24 1.82 -3.49
C ASP A 76 7.08 0.30 -3.31
N LEU A 77 6.19 -0.30 -4.10
CA LEU A 77 6.00 -1.74 -4.15
C LEU A 77 7.12 -2.35 -5.00
N SER A 78 7.98 -3.17 -4.39
CA SER A 78 9.07 -3.85 -5.10
C SER A 78 8.59 -5.04 -5.93
N ASP A 79 7.51 -5.69 -5.50
CA ASP A 79 6.90 -6.83 -6.20
C ASP A 79 5.92 -6.36 -7.29
N ASN A 80 6.39 -5.44 -8.13
CA ASN A 80 5.61 -4.95 -9.25
C ASN A 80 5.76 -5.93 -10.42
N PRO A 81 4.72 -6.68 -10.82
CA PRO A 81 4.79 -7.59 -11.97
C PRO A 81 4.99 -6.85 -13.30
N ALA A 82 5.09 -5.51 -13.31
CA ALA A 82 5.38 -4.71 -14.49
C ALA A 82 6.88 -4.57 -14.82
N ALA A 83 7.77 -5.36 -14.23
CA ALA A 83 9.04 -5.67 -14.89
C ALA A 83 8.80 -6.92 -15.75
N PRO A 84 8.77 -6.84 -17.10
CA PRO A 84 8.92 -8.01 -17.92
C PRO A 84 10.35 -8.51 -17.69
N THR A 85 10.52 -9.38 -16.70
CA THR A 85 11.71 -10.21 -16.60
C THR A 85 11.58 -11.19 -17.76
N ASP A 86 12.04 -10.78 -18.94
CA ASP A 86 12.04 -11.63 -20.13
C ASP A 86 12.99 -12.80 -19.85
N PRO A 87 12.49 -14.03 -19.61
CA PRO A 87 13.34 -15.16 -19.25
C PRO A 87 14.08 -15.72 -20.48
N PHE A 88 13.92 -15.10 -21.66
CA PHE A 88 14.47 -15.55 -22.94
C PHE A 88 15.37 -14.52 -23.63
N ALA A 89 15.84 -13.46 -22.95
CA ALA A 89 16.78 -12.53 -23.55
C ALA A 89 18.08 -13.25 -23.99
N PRO A 90 18.46 -13.23 -25.28
CA PRO A 90 19.65 -13.92 -25.75
C PRO A 90 20.92 -13.22 -25.24
N ALA A 91 21.86 -14.00 -24.71
CA ALA A 91 23.18 -13.51 -24.36
C ALA A 91 23.86 -12.93 -25.62
N SER A 92 24.31 -11.67 -25.50
CA SER A 92 25.19 -11.04 -26.50
C SER A 92 26.63 -11.50 -26.32
#